data_AF-A0A524F7K6-F1
#
_entry.id   AF-A0A524F7K6-F1
#
_cell.length_a   1.000
_cell.length_b   1.000
_cell.length_c   1.000
_cell.angle_alpha   90.00
_cell.angle_beta   90.00
_cell.angle_gamma   90.00
#
_symmetry.space_group_name_H-M   'P 1'
#
loop_
_entity.id
_entity.type
_entity.pdbx_description
1 polymer ?
#
loop_
_entity_poly.entity_id
_entity_poly.type
_entity_poly.pdbx_seq_one_letter_code
_entity_poly.pdbx_strand_id
1 'polypeptide(L)'
;MLGGLFESINEASREFEYDYIYFDAFFLAIWLSVLIKNKKWNPIKYGIFTAIVVYIIDAVIWWNAPAGPNYPSDTTIREYWIGGIKMPHPLGEYFWVKSGADFMMCISYSLFAFGWLWIMFENYVKKNYKEILLYTSLFLGSWMLIPLLSKLILIDDTIVFTIRYMDSQMILWILNVMIGYALLFYIYGTGKVRKKDYKLIGYVFLIGVLESAFMELPLYIFQIRPIGFSFLIFELFFLFNQGCPYLYILQVEVLPLLSKKVFKRRKEDVLVKLVTIE
;
A
#
# COMPACT_ATOMS: atom_id res chain seq x y z
N MET A 1 29.75 -12.64 -9.04
CA MET A 1 28.95 -12.79 -7.81
C MET A 1 27.96 -11.65 -7.56
N LEU A 2 28.20 -10.40 -8.00
CA LEU A 2 27.18 -9.33 -7.89
C LEU A 2 26.00 -9.51 -8.86
N GLY A 3 26.20 -10.13 -10.02
CA GLY A 3 25.14 -10.33 -11.04
C GLY A 3 23.89 -11.06 -10.51
N GLY A 4 24.05 -12.20 -9.83
CA GLY A 4 22.92 -12.96 -9.29
C GLY A 4 22.19 -12.30 -8.12
N LEU A 5 22.82 -11.34 -7.43
CA LEU A 5 22.18 -10.63 -6.32
C LEU A 5 21.15 -9.60 -6.84
N PHE A 6 21.40 -9.00 -8.01
CA PHE A 6 20.47 -8.08 -8.67
C PHE A 6 19.41 -8.78 -9.50
N GLU A 7 19.70 -9.96 -10.08
CA GLU A 7 18.67 -10.76 -10.77
C GLU A 7 17.50 -11.12 -9.83
N SER A 8 17.76 -11.36 -8.54
CA SER A 8 16.71 -11.61 -7.54
C SER A 8 15.81 -10.41 -7.21
N ILE A 9 16.19 -9.19 -7.64
CA ILE A 9 15.45 -7.94 -7.34
C ILE A 9 14.47 -7.56 -8.45
N ASN A 10 14.69 -8.13 -9.62
CA ASN A 10 13.98 -7.80 -10.84
C ASN A 10 12.58 -8.42 -10.92
N GLU A 11 12.30 -9.41 -10.09
CA GLU A 11 11.03 -10.14 -10.11
C GLU A 11 10.45 -10.25 -8.71
N ALA A 12 9.19 -9.84 -8.58
CA ALA A 12 8.40 -10.03 -7.39
C ALA A 12 7.36 -11.11 -7.62
N SER A 13 7.73 -12.36 -7.37
CA SER A 13 6.84 -13.51 -7.42
C SER A 13 6.16 -13.78 -6.08
N ARG A 14 4.94 -14.35 -6.13
CA ARG A 14 4.20 -14.87 -4.96
C ARG A 14 3.50 -16.15 -5.35
N GLU A 15 3.47 -17.11 -4.44
CA GLU A 15 2.77 -18.39 -4.58
C GLU A 15 1.98 -18.68 -3.31
N PHE A 16 0.66 -18.84 -3.42
CA PHE A 16 -0.22 -19.11 -2.29
C PHE A 16 -1.49 -19.85 -2.71
N GLU A 17 -2.13 -20.53 -1.77
CA GLU A 17 -3.43 -21.18 -1.96
C GLU A 17 -4.57 -20.15 -1.95
N TYR A 18 -5.65 -20.41 -2.69
CA TYR A 18 -6.78 -19.49 -2.82
C TYR A 18 -7.44 -19.16 -1.46
N ASP A 19 -7.33 -20.07 -0.49
CA ASP A 19 -7.74 -19.85 0.90
C ASP A 19 -7.13 -18.60 1.55
N TYR A 20 -5.94 -18.20 1.13
CA TYR A 20 -5.33 -16.94 1.55
C TYR A 20 -6.24 -15.74 1.27
N ILE A 21 -6.91 -15.73 0.11
CA ILE A 21 -7.84 -14.66 -0.30
C ILE A 21 -9.09 -14.66 0.59
N TYR A 22 -9.61 -15.84 0.93
CA TYR A 22 -10.78 -15.95 1.82
C TYR A 22 -10.47 -15.43 3.22
N PHE A 23 -9.33 -15.83 3.80
CA PHE A 23 -8.91 -15.34 5.11
C PHE A 23 -8.58 -13.85 5.07
N ASP A 24 -7.92 -13.35 4.03
CA ASP A 24 -7.68 -11.91 3.85
C ASP A 24 -8.99 -11.11 3.87
N ALA A 25 -9.99 -11.52 3.09
CA ALA A 25 -11.30 -10.87 3.07
C ALA A 25 -12.00 -10.90 4.44
N PHE A 26 -11.90 -12.01 5.17
CA PHE A 26 -12.44 -12.14 6.53
C PHE A 26 -11.77 -11.18 7.52
N PHE A 27 -10.43 -11.12 7.54
CA PHE A 27 -9.70 -10.21 8.42
C PHE A 27 -9.89 -8.75 8.01
N LEU A 28 -10.04 -8.44 6.72
CA LEU A 28 -10.40 -7.10 6.25
C LEU A 28 -11.76 -6.68 6.81
N ALA A 29 -12.75 -7.58 6.82
CA ALA A 29 -14.06 -7.29 7.40
C ALA A 29 -13.96 -6.98 8.90
N ILE A 30 -13.11 -7.71 9.65
CA ILE A 30 -12.81 -7.40 11.06
C ILE A 30 -12.17 -6.02 11.19
N TRP A 31 -11.14 -5.74 10.41
CA TRP A 31 -10.43 -4.46 10.41
C TRP A 31 -11.38 -3.28 10.17
N LEU A 32 -12.19 -3.35 9.11
CA LEU A 32 -13.16 -2.32 8.76
C LEU A 32 -14.23 -2.18 9.85
N SER A 33 -14.71 -3.29 10.43
CA SER A 33 -15.68 -3.25 11.53
C SER A 33 -15.13 -2.52 12.76
N VAL A 34 -13.86 -2.76 13.11
CA VAL A 34 -13.19 -2.05 14.21
C VAL A 34 -13.04 -0.56 13.89
N LEU A 35 -12.64 -0.21 12.67
CA LEU A 35 -12.53 1.19 12.24
C LEU A 35 -13.89 1.91 12.28
N ILE A 36 -14.97 1.27 11.79
CA ILE A 36 -16.33 1.82 11.81
C ILE A 36 -16.82 2.01 13.25
N LYS A 37 -16.67 0.99 14.10
CA LYS A 37 -17.05 1.04 15.52
C LYS A 37 -16.35 2.19 16.25
N ASN A 38 -15.06 2.41 15.94
CA ASN A 38 -14.25 3.48 16.51
C ASN A 38 -14.35 4.82 15.75
N LYS A 39 -15.28 4.92 14.78
CA LYS A 39 -15.55 6.12 13.96
C LYS A 39 -14.31 6.66 13.22
N LYS A 40 -13.41 5.77 12.79
CA LYS A 40 -12.18 6.08 12.05
C LYS A 40 -12.45 6.26 10.54
N TRP A 41 -13.30 7.24 10.22
CA TRP A 41 -13.73 7.50 8.84
C TRP A 41 -12.62 8.01 7.92
N ASN A 42 -11.67 8.79 8.43
CA ASN A 42 -10.57 9.32 7.61
C ASN A 42 -9.63 8.20 7.14
N PRO A 43 -9.15 7.29 8.01
CA PRO A 43 -8.44 6.08 7.58
C PRO A 43 -9.19 5.28 6.50
N ILE A 44 -10.50 5.04 6.68
CA ILE A 44 -11.31 4.29 5.71
C ILE A 44 -11.35 5.00 4.36
N LYS A 45 -11.68 6.30 4.34
CA LYS A 45 -11.72 7.09 3.08
C LYS A 45 -10.38 7.08 2.37
N TYR A 46 -9.31 7.20 3.15
CA TYR A 46 -7.95 7.20 2.62
C TYR A 46 -7.60 5.86 2.01
N GLY A 47 -7.86 4.76 2.73
CA GLY A 47 -7.69 3.40 2.22
C GLY A 47 -8.51 3.11 0.96
N ILE A 48 -9.75 3.59 0.87
CA ILE A 48 -10.58 3.44 -0.34
C ILE A 48 -9.97 4.21 -1.52
N PHE A 49 -9.54 5.44 -1.30
CA PHE A 49 -8.92 6.25 -2.35
C PHE A 49 -7.64 5.60 -2.87
N THR A 50 -6.76 5.16 -1.98
CA THR A 50 -5.52 4.48 -2.37
C THR A 50 -5.80 3.12 -3.01
N ALA A 51 -6.81 2.38 -2.55
CA ALA A 51 -7.24 1.13 -3.19
C ALA A 51 -7.63 1.32 -4.65
N ILE A 52 -8.36 2.39 -4.97
CA ILE A 52 -8.71 2.73 -6.36
C ILE A 52 -7.45 3.01 -7.18
N VAL A 53 -6.54 3.83 -6.65
CA VAL A 53 -5.29 4.18 -7.34
C VAL A 53 -4.42 2.95 -7.58
N VAL A 54 -4.22 2.12 -6.55
CA VAL A 54 -3.43 0.89 -6.65
C VAL A 54 -4.06 -0.11 -7.60
N TYR A 55 -5.39 -0.29 -7.56
CA TYR A 55 -6.10 -1.17 -8.50
C TYR A 55 -5.91 -0.71 -9.95
N ILE A 56 -6.03 0.59 -10.23
CA ILE A 56 -5.80 1.13 -11.57
C ILE A 56 -4.35 0.88 -12.01
N ILE A 57 -3.36 1.12 -11.15
CA ILE A 57 -1.95 0.93 -11.51
C ILE A 57 -1.64 -0.56 -11.73
N ASP A 58 -2.04 -1.42 -10.80
CA ASP A 58 -1.58 -2.81 -10.76
C ASP A 58 -2.49 -3.72 -11.62
N ALA A 59 -3.79 -3.76 -11.30
CA ALA A 59 -4.74 -4.65 -11.96
C ALA A 59 -5.16 -4.19 -13.37
N VAL A 60 -4.95 -2.91 -13.72
CA VAL A 60 -5.29 -2.37 -15.03
C VAL A 60 -4.05 -2.00 -15.84
N ILE A 61 -3.20 -1.07 -15.38
CA ILE A 61 -2.07 -0.59 -16.18
C ILE A 61 -0.99 -1.67 -16.29
N TRP A 62 -0.47 -2.19 -15.18
CA TRP A 62 0.60 -3.19 -15.19
C TRP A 62 0.16 -4.53 -15.78
N TRP A 63 -1.10 -4.91 -15.57
CA TRP A 63 -1.69 -6.07 -16.24
C TRP A 63 -1.66 -5.95 -17.79
N ASN A 64 -1.78 -4.76 -18.35
CA ASN A 64 -1.85 -4.57 -19.81
C ASN A 64 -0.58 -3.98 -20.44
N ALA A 65 0.38 -3.51 -19.63
CA ALA A 65 1.60 -2.88 -20.12
C ALA A 65 2.70 -3.93 -20.37
N PRO A 66 3.49 -3.82 -21.46
CA PRO A 66 4.58 -4.74 -21.74
C PRO A 66 5.67 -4.65 -20.65
N ALA A 67 6.24 -5.80 -20.26
CA ALA A 67 7.27 -5.89 -19.22
C ALA A 67 8.58 -5.18 -19.60
N GLY A 68 8.83 -5.03 -20.91
CA GLY A 68 9.99 -4.31 -21.44
C GLY A 68 10.78 -5.15 -22.45
N PRO A 69 11.89 -4.60 -22.97
CA PRO A 69 12.67 -5.24 -24.04
C PRO A 69 13.45 -6.49 -23.60
N ASN A 70 13.57 -6.73 -22.29
CA ASN A 70 14.27 -7.90 -21.73
C ASN A 70 13.40 -9.17 -21.72
N TYR A 71 12.10 -9.03 -22.00
CA TYR A 71 11.12 -10.12 -21.90
C TYR A 71 10.51 -10.42 -23.27
N PRO A 72 9.91 -11.61 -23.46
CA PRO A 72 9.09 -11.90 -24.64
C PRO A 72 8.04 -10.82 -24.91
N SER A 73 7.69 -10.62 -26.18
CA SER A 73 6.81 -9.52 -26.62
C SER A 73 5.39 -9.59 -26.06
N ASP A 74 4.96 -10.76 -25.60
CA ASP A 74 3.66 -11.03 -24.99
C ASP A 74 3.67 -10.97 -23.47
N THR A 75 4.83 -10.71 -22.85
CA THR A 75 4.97 -10.60 -21.39
C THR A 75 4.52 -9.21 -20.91
N THR A 76 3.61 -9.18 -19.95
CA THR A 76 3.14 -7.94 -19.32
C THR A 76 3.83 -7.74 -17.96
N ILE A 77 3.80 -6.52 -17.42
CA ILE A 77 4.45 -6.20 -16.13
C ILE A 77 3.92 -7.08 -15.00
N ARG A 78 2.64 -7.47 -15.04
CA ARG A 78 1.98 -8.31 -14.04
C ARG A 78 1.38 -9.53 -14.73
N GLU A 79 1.79 -10.73 -14.31
CA GLU A 79 1.20 -11.99 -14.79
C GLU A 79 0.61 -12.83 -13.64
N TYR A 80 -0.38 -13.67 -13.98
CA TYR A 80 -1.05 -14.57 -13.05
C TYR A 80 -1.20 -15.97 -13.64
N TRP A 81 -1.01 -16.96 -12.80
CA TRP A 81 -1.36 -18.35 -13.02
C TRP A 81 -2.27 -18.79 -11.88
N ILE A 82 -3.46 -19.28 -12.20
CA ILE A 82 -4.43 -19.72 -11.19
C ILE A 82 -4.88 -21.14 -11.58
N GLY A 83 -4.69 -22.09 -10.68
CA GLY A 83 -4.90 -23.52 -10.97
C GLY A 83 -3.99 -24.04 -12.08
N GLY A 84 -2.77 -23.48 -12.20
CA GLY A 84 -1.80 -23.84 -13.24
C GLY A 84 -2.07 -23.22 -14.63
N ILE A 85 -3.14 -22.44 -14.79
CA ILE A 85 -3.50 -21.81 -16.07
C ILE A 85 -3.00 -20.36 -16.07
N LYS A 86 -2.20 -19.97 -17.07
CA LYS A 86 -1.83 -18.56 -17.30
C LYS A 86 -3.10 -17.78 -17.67
N MET A 87 -3.42 -16.72 -16.93
CA MET A 87 -4.61 -15.92 -17.18
C MET A 87 -4.52 -15.23 -18.55
N PRO A 88 -5.52 -15.41 -19.44
CA PRO A 88 -5.43 -14.92 -20.82
C PRO A 88 -5.71 -13.41 -20.93
N HIS A 89 -5.30 -12.85 -22.08
CA HIS A 89 -5.62 -11.48 -22.50
C HIS A 89 -6.42 -11.53 -23.81
N PRO A 90 -7.71 -11.15 -23.82
CA PRO A 90 -8.56 -10.73 -22.70
C PRO A 90 -8.96 -11.89 -21.76
N LEU A 91 -9.42 -11.56 -20.56
CA LEU A 91 -9.70 -12.54 -19.49
C LEU A 91 -10.87 -13.50 -19.76
N GLY A 92 -11.90 -13.06 -20.49
CA GLY A 92 -13.09 -13.87 -20.75
C GLY A 92 -13.71 -14.43 -19.46
N GLU A 93 -13.90 -15.75 -19.42
CA GLU A 93 -14.47 -16.46 -18.26
C GLU A 93 -13.60 -16.43 -16.99
N TYR A 94 -12.29 -16.18 -17.12
CA TYR A 94 -11.34 -16.12 -16.00
C TYR A 94 -11.43 -14.82 -15.20
N PHE A 95 -12.29 -13.87 -15.61
CA PHE A 95 -12.43 -12.58 -14.96
C PHE A 95 -12.69 -12.69 -13.46
N TRP A 96 -13.63 -13.55 -13.04
CA TRP A 96 -14.00 -13.68 -11.63
C TRP A 96 -12.89 -14.29 -10.79
N VAL A 97 -12.18 -15.28 -11.34
CA VAL A 97 -11.09 -15.97 -10.65
C VAL A 97 -9.93 -15.01 -10.39
N LYS A 98 -9.52 -14.23 -11.40
CA LYS A 98 -8.50 -13.18 -11.23
C LYS A 98 -8.97 -12.04 -10.32
N SER A 99 -10.25 -11.67 -10.38
CA SER A 99 -10.79 -10.57 -9.56
C SER A 99 -10.61 -10.82 -8.06
N GLY A 100 -10.65 -12.07 -7.59
CA GLY A 100 -10.33 -12.41 -6.20
C GLY A 100 -8.87 -12.09 -5.83
N ALA A 101 -7.92 -12.45 -6.70
CA ALA A 101 -6.51 -12.14 -6.51
C ALA A 101 -6.24 -10.62 -6.56
N ASP A 102 -6.86 -9.90 -7.52
CA ASP A 102 -6.76 -8.44 -7.61
C ASP A 102 -7.37 -7.76 -6.37
N PHE A 103 -8.49 -8.27 -5.86
CA PHE A 103 -9.12 -7.75 -4.64
C PHE A 103 -8.16 -7.83 -3.46
N MET A 104 -7.57 -9.00 -3.20
CA MET A 104 -6.64 -9.18 -2.09
C MET A 104 -5.39 -8.30 -2.26
N MET A 105 -4.75 -8.34 -3.43
CA MET A 105 -3.47 -7.65 -3.62
C MET A 105 -3.58 -6.14 -3.78
N CYS A 106 -4.69 -5.62 -4.30
CA CYS A 106 -4.85 -4.19 -4.54
C CYS A 106 -5.76 -3.53 -3.51
N ILE A 107 -6.94 -4.10 -3.27
CA ILE A 107 -8.00 -3.45 -2.50
C ILE A 107 -7.81 -3.70 -1.00
N SER A 108 -7.77 -4.97 -0.57
CA SER A 108 -7.59 -5.33 0.84
C SER A 108 -6.29 -4.76 1.38
N TYR A 109 -5.19 -5.00 0.66
CA TYR A 109 -3.86 -4.47 0.97
C TYR A 109 -3.90 -2.96 1.22
N SER A 110 -4.53 -2.20 0.31
CA SER A 110 -4.61 -0.75 0.45
C SER A 110 -5.44 -0.29 1.63
N LEU A 111 -6.57 -0.96 1.90
CA LEU A 111 -7.47 -0.62 3.00
C LEU A 111 -6.84 -0.87 4.37
N PHE A 112 -6.07 -1.95 4.49
CA PHE A 112 -5.30 -2.22 5.69
C PHE A 112 -4.13 -1.24 5.83
N ALA A 113 -3.24 -1.21 4.84
CA ALA A 113 -1.92 -0.63 4.98
C ALA A 113 -1.97 0.91 5.02
N PHE A 114 -2.69 1.53 4.08
CA PHE A 114 -2.86 2.99 4.08
C PHE A 114 -3.81 3.47 5.18
N GLY A 115 -4.80 2.65 5.56
CA GLY A 115 -5.63 2.91 6.73
C GLY A 115 -4.81 2.96 8.01
N TRP A 116 -3.94 1.96 8.23
CA TRP A 116 -3.01 1.90 9.36
C TRP A 116 -2.02 3.07 9.33
N LEU A 117 -1.43 3.37 8.17
CA LEU A 117 -0.48 4.47 8.00
C LEU A 117 -1.07 5.81 8.44
N TRP A 118 -2.31 6.10 8.02
CA TRP A 118 -3.03 7.32 8.42
C TRP A 118 -3.19 7.41 9.94
N ILE A 119 -3.55 6.29 10.58
CA ILE A 119 -3.71 6.21 12.04
C ILE A 119 -2.38 6.48 12.74
N MET A 120 -1.27 5.96 12.24
CA MET A 120 0.06 6.21 12.81
C MET A 120 0.39 7.70 12.77
N PHE A 121 0.23 8.34 11.60
CA PHE A 121 0.50 9.76 11.44
C PHE A 121 -0.39 10.64 12.33
N GLU A 122 -1.69 10.35 12.40
CA GLU A 122 -2.63 11.09 13.24
C GLU A 122 -2.27 10.97 14.74
N ASN A 123 -1.92 9.77 15.18
CA ASN A 123 -1.61 9.51 16.59
C ASN A 123 -0.19 9.92 16.99
N TYR A 124 0.73 10.12 16.05
CA TYR A 124 2.01 10.76 16.34
C TYR A 124 1.83 12.20 16.83
N VAL A 125 0.90 12.95 16.23
CA VAL A 125 0.59 14.33 16.62
C VAL A 125 -0.19 14.33 17.93
N LYS A 126 -1.19 13.43 18.07
CA LYS A 126 -2.04 13.33 19.27
C LYS A 126 -1.36 12.66 20.48
N LYS A 127 -0.21 12.01 20.27
CA LYS A 127 0.52 11.21 21.28
C LYS A 127 -0.34 10.10 21.92
N ASN A 128 -1.21 9.48 21.14
CA ASN A 128 -2.09 8.41 21.63
C ASN A 128 -1.49 7.02 21.37
N TYR A 129 -0.59 6.60 22.25
CA TYR A 129 0.13 5.33 22.14
C TYR A 129 -0.77 4.10 22.25
N LYS A 130 -1.87 4.17 23.01
CA LYS A 130 -2.82 3.05 23.14
C LYS A 130 -3.46 2.72 21.79
N GLU A 131 -3.82 3.76 21.04
CA GLU A 131 -4.40 3.60 19.72
C GLU A 131 -3.39 3.06 18.72
N ILE A 132 -2.16 3.57 18.75
CA ILE A 132 -1.04 3.03 17.94
C ILE A 132 -0.89 1.53 18.19
N LEU A 133 -0.80 1.12 19.46
CA LEU A 133 -0.62 -0.28 19.82
C LEU A 133 -1.81 -1.13 19.34
N LEU A 134 -3.04 -0.72 19.59
CA LEU A 134 -4.24 -1.45 19.19
C LEU A 134 -4.27 -1.74 17.68
N TYR A 135 -4.12 -0.71 16.84
CA TYR A 135 -4.21 -0.88 15.39
C TYR A 135 -2.98 -1.56 14.80
N THR A 136 -1.81 -1.37 15.40
CA THR A 136 -0.59 -2.11 15.02
C THR A 136 -0.74 -3.59 15.31
N SER A 137 -1.22 -3.95 16.52
CA SER A 137 -1.47 -5.34 16.88
C SER A 137 -2.55 -5.97 16.01
N LEU A 138 -3.61 -5.23 15.67
CA LEU A 138 -4.65 -5.73 14.78
C LEU A 138 -4.13 -5.95 13.36
N PHE A 139 -3.37 -5.00 12.81
CA PHE A 139 -2.80 -5.08 11.47
C PHE A 139 -1.78 -6.22 11.35
N LEU A 140 -0.75 -6.23 12.22
CA LEU A 140 0.27 -7.27 12.23
C LEU A 140 -0.32 -8.65 12.59
N GLY A 141 -1.23 -8.70 13.56
CA GLY A 141 -1.90 -9.94 13.96
C GLY A 141 -2.70 -10.54 12.80
N SER A 142 -3.46 -9.72 12.08
CA SER A 142 -4.21 -10.17 10.90
C SER A 142 -3.26 -10.71 9.82
N TRP A 143 -2.21 -9.96 9.49
CA TRP A 143 -1.26 -10.35 8.44
C TRP A 143 -0.43 -11.59 8.77
N MET A 144 -0.21 -11.90 10.05
CA MET A 144 0.41 -13.17 10.46
C MET A 144 -0.59 -14.32 10.46
N LEU A 145 -1.86 -14.06 10.79
CA LEU A 145 -2.90 -15.10 10.88
C LEU A 145 -3.43 -15.53 9.52
N ILE A 146 -3.53 -14.64 8.53
CA ILE A 146 -4.00 -14.98 7.18
C ILE A 146 -3.19 -16.14 6.55
N PRO A 147 -1.85 -16.03 6.36
CA PRO A 147 -1.05 -17.14 5.82
C PRO A 147 -1.02 -18.37 6.73
N LEU A 148 -1.08 -18.18 8.05
CA LEU A 148 -1.10 -19.30 8.99
C LEU A 148 -2.37 -20.13 8.81
N LEU A 149 -3.53 -19.47 8.78
CA LEU A 149 -4.82 -20.13 8.68
C LEU A 149 -5.06 -20.72 7.29
N SER A 150 -4.59 -20.06 6.23
CA SER A 150 -4.72 -20.61 4.87
C SER A 150 -4.03 -21.98 4.75
N LYS A 151 -2.85 -22.15 5.38
CA LYS A 151 -2.14 -23.44 5.37
C LYS A 151 -2.72 -24.51 6.30
N LEU A 152 -3.52 -24.11 7.28
CA LEU A 152 -4.09 -25.03 8.27
C LEU A 152 -5.49 -25.49 7.90
N ILE A 153 -6.23 -24.69 7.12
CA ILE A 153 -7.62 -24.92 6.78
C ILE A 153 -7.74 -24.96 5.25
N LEU A 154 -7.86 -26.18 4.72
CA LEU A 154 -7.91 -26.47 3.28
C LEU A 154 -9.36 -26.46 2.80
N ILE A 155 -9.83 -25.31 2.31
CA ILE A 155 -11.14 -25.15 1.68
C ILE A 155 -10.98 -25.19 0.15
N ASP A 156 -9.93 -24.54 -0.38
CA ASP A 156 -9.64 -24.41 -1.80
C ASP A 156 -8.12 -24.43 -2.06
N ASP A 157 -7.63 -25.62 -2.42
CA ASP A 157 -6.21 -25.89 -2.71
C ASP A 157 -5.74 -25.32 -4.06
N THR A 158 -6.55 -24.49 -4.73
CA THR A 158 -6.14 -23.85 -5.99
C THR A 158 -4.95 -22.93 -5.76
N ILE A 159 -3.82 -23.25 -6.40
CA ILE A 159 -2.63 -22.41 -6.33
C ILE A 159 -2.79 -21.16 -7.19
N VAL A 160 -2.52 -20.01 -6.58
CA VAL A 160 -2.33 -18.71 -7.22
C VAL A 160 -0.84 -18.40 -7.24
N PHE A 161 -0.29 -18.33 -8.44
CA PHE A 161 1.06 -17.82 -8.68
C PHE A 161 0.96 -16.49 -9.43
N THR A 162 1.69 -15.48 -8.97
CA THR A 162 1.77 -14.18 -9.65
C THR A 162 3.21 -13.72 -9.69
N ILE A 163 3.56 -13.01 -10.75
CA ILE A 163 4.86 -12.37 -10.90
C ILE A 163 4.66 -10.91 -11.30
N ARG A 164 5.58 -10.07 -10.84
CA ARG A 164 5.71 -8.69 -11.29
C ARG A 164 7.14 -8.44 -11.74
N TYR A 165 7.29 -7.95 -12.95
CA TYR A 165 8.60 -7.60 -13.52
C TYR A 165 8.94 -6.15 -13.19
N MET A 166 10.11 -5.93 -12.57
CA MET A 166 10.49 -4.70 -11.87
C MET A 166 11.75 -4.03 -12.44
N ASP A 167 12.38 -4.61 -13.47
CA ASP A 167 13.65 -4.18 -14.10
C ASP A 167 13.81 -2.67 -14.29
N SER A 168 12.78 -2.01 -14.82
CA SER A 168 12.87 -0.61 -15.26
C SER A 168 12.60 0.41 -14.15
N GLN A 169 12.12 -0.03 -12.98
CA GLN A 169 11.52 0.87 -12.00
C GLN A 169 12.37 1.11 -10.75
N MET A 170 13.39 0.27 -10.50
CA MET A 170 14.19 0.36 -9.27
C MET A 170 14.86 1.73 -9.07
N ILE A 171 15.51 2.27 -10.10
CA ILE A 171 16.18 3.57 -10.02
C ILE A 171 15.14 4.67 -9.74
N LEU A 172 13.98 4.61 -10.38
CA LEU A 172 12.89 5.57 -10.17
C LEU A 172 12.36 5.52 -8.72
N TRP A 173 12.24 4.33 -8.14
CA TRP A 173 11.82 4.19 -6.74
C TRP A 173 12.83 4.78 -5.77
N ILE A 174 14.13 4.52 -5.96
CA ILE A 174 15.19 5.10 -5.13
C ILE A 174 15.17 6.63 -5.24
N LEU A 175 15.05 7.17 -6.46
CA LEU A 175 14.93 8.61 -6.69
C LEU A 175 13.68 9.19 -6.00
N ASN A 176 12.53 8.51 -6.09
CA ASN A 176 11.29 8.93 -5.42
C ASN A 176 11.43 8.98 -3.90
N VAL A 177 12.07 7.97 -3.28
CA VAL A 177 12.39 7.99 -1.84
C VAL A 177 13.22 9.22 -1.51
N MET A 178 14.32 9.45 -2.25
CA MET A 178 15.22 10.58 -2.00
C MET A 178 14.49 11.93 -2.15
N ILE A 179 13.68 12.10 -3.19
CA ILE A 179 12.91 13.32 -3.42
C ILE A 179 11.89 13.53 -2.30
N GLY A 180 11.13 12.49 -1.94
CA GLY A 180 10.11 12.55 -0.89
C GLY A 180 10.70 12.97 0.46
N TYR A 181 11.81 12.36 0.87
CA TYR A 181 12.50 12.74 2.11
C TYR A 181 13.24 14.06 2.03
N ALA A 182 13.76 14.47 0.87
CA ALA A 182 14.32 15.80 0.68
C ALA A 182 13.25 16.89 0.85
N LEU A 183 12.05 16.67 0.32
CA LEU A 183 10.90 17.56 0.53
C LEU A 183 10.50 17.62 2.01
N LEU A 184 10.39 16.46 2.67
CA LEU A 184 10.06 16.39 4.08
C LEU A 184 11.11 17.11 4.96
N PHE A 185 12.40 16.94 4.62
CA PHE A 185 13.52 17.64 5.25
C PHE A 185 13.50 19.15 4.98
N TYR A 186 13.13 19.58 3.77
CA TYR A 186 12.98 21.00 3.48
C TYR A 186 11.90 21.63 4.38
N ILE A 187 10.74 20.97 4.51
CA ILE A 187 9.60 21.46 5.29
C ILE A 187 9.90 21.46 6.79
N TYR A 188 10.37 20.34 7.34
CA TYR A 188 10.49 20.12 8.78
C TYR A 188 11.93 20.11 9.32
N GLY A 189 12.95 20.03 8.48
CA GLY A 189 14.35 19.96 8.89
C GLY A 189 15.10 21.29 8.86
N THR A 190 14.72 22.22 7.96
CA THR A 190 15.44 23.49 7.76
C THR A 190 14.99 24.62 8.69
N GLY A 191 13.76 24.57 9.20
CA GLY A 191 13.15 25.67 9.94
C GLY A 191 12.60 26.80 9.06
N LYS A 192 12.66 26.68 7.72
CA LYS A 192 12.21 27.73 6.78
C LYS A 192 10.68 27.74 6.59
N VAL A 193 10.04 26.57 6.57
CA VAL A 193 8.60 26.43 6.32
C VAL A 193 7.84 26.16 7.61
N ARG A 194 8.30 25.16 8.37
CA ARG A 194 7.73 24.79 9.69
C ARG A 194 8.79 24.86 10.77
N LYS A 195 8.34 24.81 12.03
CA LYS A 195 9.24 24.60 13.17
C LYS A 195 10.01 23.30 12.96
N LYS A 196 11.31 23.39 13.21
CA LYS A 196 12.26 22.30 13.08
C LYS A 196 11.86 21.08 13.93
N ASP A 197 11.67 19.93 13.28
CA ASP A 197 11.33 18.65 13.90
C ASP A 197 11.94 17.47 13.12
N TYR A 198 13.18 17.13 13.45
CA TYR A 198 13.85 15.96 12.86
C TYR A 198 13.29 14.62 13.34
N LYS A 199 12.67 14.60 14.52
CA LYS A 199 12.08 13.37 15.07
C LYS A 199 10.91 12.92 14.22
N LEU A 200 10.17 13.87 13.65
CA LEU A 200 9.10 13.58 12.72
C LEU A 200 9.61 12.88 11.45
N ILE A 201 10.71 13.37 10.87
CA ILE A 201 11.30 12.78 9.65
C ILE A 201 11.70 11.32 9.91
N GLY A 202 12.43 11.08 11.01
CA GLY A 202 12.80 9.73 11.42
C GLY A 202 11.59 8.85 11.75
N TYR A 203 10.52 9.42 12.31
CA TYR A 203 9.28 8.70 12.56
C TYR A 203 8.57 8.27 11.27
N VAL A 204 8.41 9.17 10.29
CA VAL A 204 7.79 8.83 8.99
C VAL A 204 8.57 7.72 8.29
N PHE A 205 9.90 7.79 8.32
CA PHE A 205 10.77 6.73 7.81
C PHE A 205 10.57 5.41 8.53
N LEU A 206 10.62 5.40 9.86
CA LEU A 206 10.43 4.19 10.64
C LEU A 206 9.05 3.56 10.41
N ILE A 207 7.99 4.37 10.32
CA ILE A 207 6.65 3.88 10.03
C ILE A 207 6.58 3.26 8.64
N GLY A 208 7.24 3.84 7.64
CA GLY A 208 7.33 3.24 6.30
C GLY A 208 8.07 1.89 6.31
N VAL A 209 9.16 1.79 7.08
CA VAL A 209 9.89 0.51 7.23
C VAL A 209 9.05 -0.54 7.95
N LEU A 210 8.36 -0.15 9.02
CA LEU A 210 7.51 -1.07 9.81
C LEU A 210 6.32 -1.57 9.01
N GLU A 211 5.68 -0.69 8.23
CA GLU A 211 4.58 -1.06 7.35
C GLU A 211 5.01 -2.14 6.34
N SER A 212 6.13 -1.90 5.65
CA SER A 212 6.69 -2.85 4.70
C SER A 212 7.06 -4.16 5.40
N ALA A 213 7.63 -4.08 6.61
CA ALA A 213 7.93 -5.26 7.41
C ALA A 213 6.70 -6.09 7.77
N PHE A 214 5.60 -5.44 8.13
CA PHE A 214 4.37 -6.15 8.51
C PHE A 214 3.73 -6.88 7.34
N MET A 215 4.00 -6.48 6.10
CA MET A 215 3.46 -7.13 4.92
C MET A 215 4.44 -8.14 4.32
N GLU A 216 5.74 -7.89 4.36
CA GLU A 216 6.74 -8.77 3.77
C GLU A 216 7.21 -9.89 4.71
N LEU A 217 7.29 -9.65 6.03
CA LEU A 217 7.70 -10.69 6.98
C LEU A 217 6.77 -11.90 7.01
N PRO A 218 5.43 -11.77 7.04
CA PRO A 218 4.56 -12.93 6.96
C PRO A 218 4.77 -13.71 5.66
N LEU A 219 4.86 -13.02 4.52
CA LEU A 219 5.07 -13.68 3.22
C LEU A 219 6.40 -14.45 3.20
N TYR A 220 7.45 -13.91 3.80
CA TYR A 220 8.75 -14.55 3.93
C TYR A 220 8.71 -15.76 4.90
N ILE A 221 8.14 -15.59 6.10
CA ILE A 221 8.05 -16.63 7.14
C ILE A 221 7.27 -17.84 6.61
N PHE A 222 6.17 -17.59 5.90
CA PHE A 222 5.31 -18.64 5.35
C PHE A 222 5.71 -19.06 3.94
N GLN A 223 6.86 -18.63 3.42
CA GLN A 223 7.37 -19.03 2.09
C GLN A 223 6.39 -18.75 0.93
N ILE A 224 5.48 -17.79 1.09
CA ILE A 224 4.60 -17.31 0.01
C ILE A 224 5.41 -16.49 -1.00
N ARG A 225 6.46 -15.84 -0.51
CA ARG A 225 7.39 -15.06 -1.31
C ARG A 225 8.81 -15.59 -1.08
N PRO A 226 9.31 -16.52 -1.92
CA PRO A 226 10.64 -17.12 -1.77
C PRO A 226 11.73 -16.17 -2.28
N ILE A 227 11.81 -14.98 -1.69
CA ILE A 227 12.76 -13.93 -2.09
C ILE A 227 14.08 -14.04 -1.33
N GLY A 228 15.14 -13.57 -1.98
CA GLY A 228 16.44 -13.37 -1.33
C GLY A 228 16.36 -12.31 -0.23
N PHE A 229 17.19 -12.47 0.80
CA PHE A 229 17.27 -11.51 1.91
C PHE A 229 17.62 -10.08 1.47
N SER A 230 18.39 -9.92 0.39
CA SER A 230 18.70 -8.63 -0.22
C SER A 230 17.45 -7.90 -0.71
N PHE A 231 16.55 -8.62 -1.37
CA PHE A 231 15.31 -8.07 -1.86
C PHE A 231 14.35 -7.70 -0.73
N LEU A 232 14.30 -8.51 0.35
CA LEU A 232 13.57 -8.15 1.56
C LEU A 232 14.06 -6.81 2.13
N ILE A 233 15.38 -6.61 2.26
CA ILE A 233 15.94 -5.32 2.71
C ILE A 233 15.51 -4.19 1.76
N PHE A 234 15.55 -4.42 0.45
CA PHE A 234 15.12 -3.40 -0.51
C PHE A 234 13.65 -3.00 -0.34
N GLU A 235 12.75 -3.98 -0.22
CA GLU A 235 11.32 -3.75 0.06
C GLU A 235 11.09 -2.97 1.35
N LEU A 236 11.80 -3.34 2.42
CA LEU A 236 11.68 -2.69 3.74
C LEU A 236 12.08 -1.21 3.70
N PHE A 237 13.21 -0.89 3.09
CA PHE A 237 13.78 0.45 3.17
C PHE A 237 13.38 1.38 2.02
N PHE A 238 13.04 0.85 0.85
CA PHE A 238 12.80 1.67 -0.34
C PHE A 238 11.37 1.58 -0.85
N LEU A 239 10.84 0.37 -1.10
CA LEU A 239 9.64 0.23 -1.93
C LEU A 239 8.43 0.95 -1.35
N PHE A 240 8.13 0.76 -0.06
CA PHE A 240 7.03 1.49 0.56
C PHE A 240 7.40 2.93 0.95
N ASN A 241 8.65 3.13 1.36
CA ASN A 241 9.17 4.43 1.74
C ASN A 241 9.16 5.45 0.60
N GLN A 242 9.02 5.01 -0.65
CA GLN A 242 8.87 5.92 -1.78
C GLN A 242 7.56 6.71 -1.72
N GLY A 243 6.50 6.18 -1.09
CA GLY A 243 5.21 6.83 -0.97
C GLY A 243 5.03 7.55 0.37
N CYS A 244 5.51 6.93 1.45
CA CYS A 244 5.32 7.36 2.84
C CYS A 244 5.47 8.88 3.10
N PRO A 245 6.58 9.56 2.70
CA PRO A 245 6.73 11.00 2.95
C PRO A 245 5.70 11.86 2.19
N TYR A 246 5.33 11.47 0.97
CA TYR A 246 4.32 12.19 0.20
C TYR A 246 2.93 12.06 0.84
N LEU A 247 2.59 10.88 1.34
CA LEU A 247 1.33 10.64 2.02
C LEU A 247 1.23 11.44 3.32
N TYR A 248 2.32 11.52 4.08
CA TYR A 248 2.38 12.36 5.27
C TYR A 248 2.19 13.85 4.93
N ILE A 249 2.92 14.37 3.93
CA ILE A 249 2.81 15.76 3.48
C ILE A 249 1.39 16.06 2.97
N LEU A 250 0.80 15.15 2.19
CA LEU A 250 -0.57 15.27 1.71
C LEU A 250 -1.54 15.41 2.88
N GLN A 251 -1.42 14.55 3.89
CA GLN A 251 -2.29 14.54 5.07
C GLN A 251 -2.18 15.82 5.89
N VAL A 252 -0.95 16.25 6.21
CA VAL A 252 -0.72 17.31 7.21
C VAL A 252 -0.67 18.70 6.59
N GLU A 253 -0.16 18.83 5.37
CA GLU A 253 0.02 20.13 4.72
C GLU A 253 -1.04 20.40 3.66
N VAL A 254 -1.32 19.46 2.76
CA VAL A 254 -2.17 19.72 1.59
C VAL A 254 -3.66 19.68 1.93
N LEU A 255 -4.16 18.60 2.55
CA LEU A 255 -5.58 18.42 2.82
C LEU A 255 -6.18 19.52 3.73
N PRO A 256 -5.51 20.00 4.79
CA PRO A 256 -6.01 21.11 5.60
C PRO A 256 -6.10 22.44 4.84
N LEU A 257 -5.23 22.67 3.84
CA LEU A 257 -5.30 23.87 3.01
C LEU A 257 -6.51 23.83 2.08
N LEU A 258 -6.84 22.66 1.53
CA LEU A 258 -8.02 22.46 0.70
C LEU A 258 -9.31 22.66 1.51
N SER A 259 -9.38 22.10 2.71
CA SER A 259 -10.58 22.24 3.56
C SER A 259 -10.84 23.68 4.01
N LYS A 260 -9.79 24.43 4.39
CA LYS A 260 -9.91 25.85 4.78
C LYS A 260 -10.35 26.74 3.62
N LYS A 261 -9.82 26.50 2.41
CA LYS A 261 -10.22 27.26 1.20
C LYS A 261 -11.68 26.99 0.83
N VAL A 262 -12.14 25.75 0.93
CA VAL A 262 -13.55 25.40 0.70
C VAL A 262 -14.46 26.09 1.72
N PHE A 263 -14.06 26.14 2.99
CA PHE A 263 -14.84 26.80 4.03
C PHE A 263 -14.89 28.33 3.86
N LYS A 264 -13.78 28.95 3.42
CA LYS A 264 -13.73 30.39 3.15
C LYS A 264 -14.58 30.78 1.94
N ARG A 265 -14.48 30.04 0.82
CA ARG A 265 -15.33 30.24 -0.37
C ARG A 265 -16.81 30.07 -0.07
N ARG A 266 -17.18 29.02 0.68
CA ARG A 266 -18.59 28.80 1.05
C ARG A 266 -19.16 29.93 1.92
N LYS A 267 -18.31 30.58 2.73
CA LYS A 267 -18.71 31.75 3.53
C LYS A 267 -18.89 32.99 2.65
N GLU A 268 -17.99 33.20 1.68
CA GLU A 268 -18.08 34.28 0.69
C GLU A 268 -19.30 34.11 -0.24
N ASP A 269 -19.60 32.90 -0.72
CA ASP A 269 -20.77 32.62 -1.58
C ASP A 269 -22.10 32.80 -0.85
N VAL A 270 -22.16 32.47 0.45
CA VAL A 270 -23.34 32.73 1.31
C VAL A 270 -23.50 34.22 1.57
N LEU A 271 -22.41 34.96 1.78
CA LEU A 271 -22.43 36.42 1.94
C LEU A 271 -22.87 37.13 0.66
N VAL A 272 -22.40 36.71 -0.52
CA VAL A 272 -22.81 37.30 -1.81
C VAL A 272 -24.30 37.06 -2.09
N LYS A 273 -24.84 35.88 -1.76
CA LYS A 273 -26.27 35.60 -1.89
C LYS A 273 -27.16 36.38 -0.93
N LEU A 274 -26.65 36.81 0.22
CA LEU A 274 -27.41 37.63 1.17
C LEU A 274 -27.44 39.12 0.77
N VAL A 275 -26.45 39.60 0.02
CA VAL A 275 -26.34 41.01 -0.42
C VAL A 275 -27.10 41.27 -1.74
N THR A 276 -27.52 40.23 -2.46
CA THR A 276 -28.21 40.34 -3.76
C THR A 276 -29.74 40.13 -3.69
N ILE A 277 -30.33 40.20 -2.50
CA ILE A 277 -31.80 40.08 -2.27
C ILE A 277 -32.43 41.46 -1.94
N GLU A 278 -31.75 42.56 -2.29
CA GLU A 278 -32.36 43.91 -2.33
C GLU A 278 -32.73 44.30 -3.77
#